data_AF-A0A9P6SHV7-F1
#
_entry.id   AF-A0A9P6SHV7-F1
#
_cell.length_a   1.000
_cell.length_b   1.000
_cell.length_c   1.000
_cell.angle_alpha   90.00
_cell.angle_beta   90.00
_cell.angle_gamma   90.00
#
_symmetry.space_group_name_H-M   'P 1'
#
loop_
_entity.id
_entity.type
_entity.pdbx_description
1 polymer ?
#
loop_
_entity_poly.entity_id
_entity_poly.type
_entity_poly.pdbx_seq_one_letter_code
_entity_poly.pdbx_strand_id
1 'polypeptide(L)'
;MPPRTATDNLTSRHIAYLGIMHMLGAMVLDGVINFALATAMYKGTSNPVMIWPLPNTLAGEAAVTIIIQTTLTWFLDRLAVAGDLKKGLVAPLRMPRNAHPWIEWFVGLEELQEARSKQRYSGKEAASRKEQLLQQFKFHGKRIGVMIVVTFLVFWPLTIGVLTALRGQGVGKDFSQLGGDFNVWPFPEIFKGIYGFATGITTPFVSYIALIYQGETMIRLQSLESESEDEQSSSARGSYGRRNGFEDDDDDEDDELVMQDLQRRVA
;
A
#
# COMPACT_ATOMS: atom_id res chain seq x y z
N MET A 1 -19.00 4.10 16.31
CA MET A 1 -19.62 2.79 15.97
C MET A 1 -18.57 1.71 16.16
N PRO A 2 -18.93 0.49 16.60
CA PRO A 2 -17.96 -0.59 16.72
C PRO A 2 -17.39 -0.99 15.34
N PRO A 3 -16.14 -1.50 15.28
CA PRO A 3 -15.55 -2.05 14.05
C PRO A 3 -16.43 -3.18 13.49
N ARG A 4 -16.56 -3.25 12.17
CA ARG A 4 -17.35 -4.30 11.51
C ARG A 4 -16.50 -5.53 11.23
N THR A 5 -17.14 -6.69 11.21
CA THR A 5 -16.52 -7.96 10.84
C THR A 5 -16.18 -8.00 9.35
N ALA A 6 -15.10 -8.73 9.00
CA ALA A 6 -14.69 -8.90 7.62
C ALA A 6 -15.75 -9.66 6.82
N THR A 7 -15.95 -9.26 5.56
CA THR A 7 -16.97 -9.85 4.69
C THR A 7 -16.38 -10.47 3.43
N ASP A 8 -17.00 -11.55 2.96
CA ASP A 8 -16.56 -12.31 1.78
C ASP A 8 -17.04 -11.68 0.47
N ASN A 9 -18.06 -10.79 0.53
CA ASN A 9 -18.74 -10.25 -0.65
C ASN A 9 -18.73 -8.72 -0.65
N LEU A 10 -18.63 -8.14 -1.85
CA LEU A 10 -18.87 -6.70 -2.03
C LEU A 10 -20.31 -6.36 -1.65
N THR A 11 -20.46 -5.45 -0.70
CA THR A 11 -21.76 -4.92 -0.30
C THR A 11 -22.02 -3.58 -1.00
N SER A 12 -23.28 -3.13 -1.06
CA SER A 12 -23.62 -1.81 -1.62
C SER A 12 -22.86 -0.67 -0.92
N ARG A 13 -22.51 -0.84 0.37
CA ARG A 13 -21.67 0.13 1.09
C ARG A 13 -20.25 0.18 0.55
N HIS A 14 -19.66 -0.96 0.18
CA HIS A 14 -18.35 -1.00 -0.47
C HIS A 14 -18.40 -0.32 -1.83
N ILE A 15 -19.44 -0.59 -2.63
CA ILE A 15 -19.62 0.05 -3.94
C ILE A 15 -19.74 1.57 -3.78
N ALA A 16 -20.59 2.04 -2.87
CA ALA A 16 -20.73 3.48 -2.61
C ALA A 16 -19.43 4.09 -2.07
N TYR A 17 -18.74 3.41 -1.17
CA TYR A 17 -17.46 3.87 -0.61
C TYR A 17 -16.38 3.99 -1.68
N LEU A 18 -16.21 2.95 -2.51
CA LEU A 18 -15.20 2.94 -3.58
C LEU A 18 -15.58 3.90 -4.71
N GLY A 19 -16.84 3.91 -5.16
CA GLY A 19 -17.28 4.70 -6.29
C GLY A 19 -17.48 6.19 -5.99
N ILE A 20 -17.98 6.54 -4.81
CA ILE A 20 -18.25 7.94 -4.48
C ILE A 20 -17.05 8.57 -3.79
N MET A 21 -16.54 7.98 -2.70
CA MET A 21 -15.44 8.60 -1.96
C MET A 21 -14.11 8.43 -2.66
N HIS A 22 -13.77 7.19 -3.04
CA HIS A 22 -12.44 6.88 -3.57
C HIS A 22 -12.30 7.04 -5.08
N MET A 23 -13.38 7.04 -5.85
CA MET A 23 -13.32 7.33 -7.29
C MET A 23 -13.69 8.78 -7.54
N LEU A 24 -14.97 9.15 -7.41
CA LEU A 24 -15.41 10.52 -7.74
C LEU A 24 -14.73 11.58 -6.86
N GLY A 25 -14.68 11.35 -5.54
CA GLY A 25 -14.04 12.27 -4.61
C GLY A 25 -12.54 12.46 -4.89
N ALA A 26 -11.83 11.37 -5.19
CA ALA A 26 -10.42 11.42 -5.53
C ALA A 26 -10.16 12.09 -6.89
N MET A 27 -10.96 11.76 -7.92
CA MET A 27 -10.87 12.40 -9.23
C MET A 27 -11.04 13.92 -9.11
N VAL A 28 -12.05 14.39 -8.39
CA VAL A 28 -12.26 15.83 -8.16
C VAL A 28 -11.08 16.44 -7.40
N LEU A 29 -10.63 15.81 -6.31
CA LEU A 29 -9.53 16.30 -5.50
C LEU A 29 -8.22 16.39 -6.30
N ASP A 30 -7.86 15.34 -7.01
CA ASP A 30 -6.65 15.25 -7.82
C ASP A 30 -6.69 16.26 -8.97
N GLY A 31 -7.84 16.45 -9.60
CA GLY A 31 -8.03 17.47 -10.62
C GLY A 31 -7.84 18.89 -10.08
N VAL A 32 -8.43 19.21 -8.91
CA VAL A 32 -8.30 20.52 -8.27
C VAL A 32 -6.85 20.79 -7.86
N ILE A 33 -6.16 19.81 -7.24
CA ILE A 33 -4.76 19.97 -6.82
C ILE A 33 -3.86 20.19 -8.04
N ASN A 34 -4.04 19.40 -9.10
CA ASN A 34 -3.23 19.53 -10.31
C ASN A 34 -3.48 20.86 -11.04
N PHE A 35 -4.73 21.31 -11.12
CA PHE A 35 -5.08 22.63 -11.66
C PHE A 35 -4.41 23.76 -10.84
N ALA A 36 -4.46 23.69 -9.50
CA ALA A 36 -3.86 24.68 -8.62
C ALA A 36 -2.33 24.72 -8.76
N LEU A 37 -1.67 23.56 -8.86
CA LEU A 37 -0.24 23.46 -9.12
C LEU A 37 0.14 24.07 -10.47
N ALA A 38 -0.59 23.72 -11.54
CA ALA A 38 -0.36 24.31 -12.86
C ALA A 38 -0.57 25.83 -12.85
N THR A 39 -1.59 26.31 -12.15
CA THR A 39 -1.83 27.75 -11.97
C THR A 39 -0.63 28.41 -11.27
N ALA A 40 -0.08 27.80 -10.22
CA ALA A 40 1.09 28.34 -9.54
C ALA A 40 2.36 28.34 -10.42
N MET A 41 2.47 27.39 -11.37
CA MET A 41 3.63 27.25 -12.25
C MET A 41 3.58 28.16 -13.48
N TYR A 42 2.41 28.28 -14.11
CA TYR A 42 2.28 28.90 -15.42
C TYR A 42 1.67 30.29 -15.37
N LYS A 43 0.84 30.61 -14.37
CA LYS A 43 0.21 31.92 -14.29
C LYS A 43 1.28 33.01 -14.08
N GLY A 44 1.44 33.85 -15.10
CA GLY A 44 2.40 34.97 -15.08
C GLY A 44 3.82 34.58 -15.49
N THR A 45 4.06 33.35 -15.95
CA THR A 45 5.37 32.96 -16.51
C THR A 45 5.49 33.45 -17.96
N SER A 46 6.66 33.95 -18.34
CA SER A 46 6.98 34.35 -19.72
C SER A 46 7.65 33.22 -20.52
N ASN A 47 8.01 32.12 -19.86
CA ASN A 47 8.64 30.98 -20.51
C ASN A 47 7.60 30.22 -21.34
N PRO A 48 7.94 29.77 -22.57
CA PRO A 48 7.03 28.97 -23.38
C PRO A 48 6.77 27.63 -22.71
N VAL A 49 5.56 27.11 -22.88
CA VAL A 49 5.16 25.79 -22.38
C VAL A 49 5.06 24.85 -23.57
N MET A 50 5.90 23.84 -23.61
CA MET A 50 6.11 23.02 -24.80
C MET A 50 5.68 21.57 -24.54
N ILE A 51 5.31 20.81 -25.58
CA ILE A 51 4.99 19.38 -25.41
C ILE A 51 6.24 18.60 -24.97
N TRP A 52 7.37 18.80 -25.65
CA TRP A 52 8.57 17.97 -25.50
C TRP A 52 9.76 18.66 -24.83
N PRO A 53 10.27 19.79 -25.35
CA PRO A 53 11.53 20.33 -24.85
C PRO A 53 11.41 20.89 -23.43
N LEU A 54 12.47 20.67 -22.67
CA LEU A 54 12.73 21.32 -21.39
C LEU A 54 12.93 22.84 -21.59
N PRO A 55 12.73 23.68 -20.54
CA PRO A 55 12.45 23.33 -19.14
C PRO A 55 10.97 23.06 -18.82
N ASN A 56 10.03 23.62 -19.56
CA ASN A 56 8.58 23.53 -19.28
C ASN A 56 7.90 22.54 -20.24
N THR A 57 8.13 21.25 -19.99
CA THR A 57 7.62 20.16 -20.82
C THR A 57 6.33 19.57 -20.26
N LEU A 58 5.23 19.65 -21.02
CA LEU A 58 3.96 19.02 -20.63
C LEU A 58 4.09 17.48 -20.57
N ALA A 59 4.87 16.88 -21.48
CA ALA A 59 5.09 15.44 -21.49
C ALA A 59 5.85 14.95 -20.24
N GLY A 60 6.92 15.67 -19.86
CA GLY A 60 7.69 15.34 -18.68
C GLY A 60 6.91 15.58 -17.39
N GLU A 61 6.15 16.67 -17.30
CA GLU A 61 5.29 16.92 -16.14
C GLU A 61 4.18 15.88 -15.99
N ALA A 62 3.56 15.45 -17.09
CA ALA A 62 2.57 14.38 -17.08
C ALA A 62 3.16 13.06 -16.56
N ALA A 63 4.37 12.72 -16.99
CA ALA A 63 5.10 11.54 -16.51
C ALA A 63 5.42 11.61 -15.01
N VAL A 64 5.99 12.74 -14.56
CA VAL A 64 6.32 12.97 -13.15
C VAL A 64 5.07 12.96 -12.28
N THR A 65 3.97 13.53 -12.77
CA THR A 65 2.68 13.53 -12.07
C THR A 65 2.19 12.11 -11.83
N ILE A 66 2.28 11.19 -12.81
CA ILE A 66 1.91 9.79 -12.60
C ILE A 66 2.75 9.16 -11.48
N ILE A 67 4.07 9.35 -11.52
CA ILE A 67 4.98 8.75 -10.53
C ILE A 67 4.63 9.24 -9.12
N ILE A 68 4.53 10.55 -8.93
CA ILE A 68 4.26 11.16 -7.62
C ILE A 68 2.85 10.82 -7.14
N GLN A 69 1.83 11.04 -7.97
CA GLN A 69 0.44 10.83 -7.60
C GLN A 69 0.19 9.36 -7.26
N THR A 70 0.60 8.43 -8.12
CA THR A 70 0.41 6.98 -7.86
C THR A 70 1.10 6.54 -6.57
N THR A 71 2.29 7.07 -6.28
CA THR A 71 3.00 6.78 -5.03
C THR A 71 2.23 7.32 -3.83
N LEU A 72 1.79 8.59 -3.88
CA LEU A 72 1.03 9.21 -2.79
C LEU A 72 -0.31 8.52 -2.56
N THR A 73 -1.08 8.27 -3.62
CA THR A 73 -2.35 7.54 -3.60
C THR A 73 -2.18 6.19 -2.89
N TRP A 74 -1.13 5.43 -3.23
CA TRP A 74 -0.85 4.14 -2.57
C TRP A 74 -0.77 4.23 -1.04
N PHE A 75 -0.11 5.25 -0.51
CA PHE A 75 0.03 5.42 0.93
C PHE A 75 -1.20 6.07 1.58
N LEU A 76 -1.69 7.16 0.99
CA LEU A 76 -2.79 7.94 1.55
C LEU A 76 -4.08 7.12 1.62
N ASP A 77 -4.41 6.35 0.59
CA ASP A 77 -5.60 5.51 0.59
C ASP A 77 -5.52 4.40 1.61
N ARG A 78 -4.35 3.79 1.79
CA ARG A 78 -4.16 2.77 2.82
C ARG A 78 -4.37 3.34 4.22
N LEU A 79 -3.89 4.56 4.47
CA LEU A 79 -4.12 5.26 5.73
C LEU A 79 -5.60 5.64 5.90
N ALA A 80 -6.24 6.14 4.85
CA ALA A 80 -7.65 6.52 4.84
C ALA A 80 -8.54 5.30 5.12
N VAL A 81 -8.34 4.20 4.38
CA VAL A 81 -9.07 2.94 4.57
C VAL A 81 -8.87 2.39 5.98
N ALA A 82 -7.63 2.37 6.49
CA ALA A 82 -7.38 1.93 7.87
C ALA A 82 -8.13 2.79 8.90
N GLY A 83 -8.18 4.12 8.70
CA GLY A 83 -8.95 5.03 9.53
C GLY A 83 -10.46 4.80 9.43
N ASP A 84 -10.97 4.57 8.24
CA ASP A 84 -12.40 4.37 7.98
C ASP A 84 -12.91 3.04 8.51
N LEU A 85 -12.08 2.00 8.46
CA LEU A 85 -12.34 0.70 9.08
C LEU A 85 -12.43 0.83 10.61
N LYS A 86 -11.50 1.57 11.24
CA LYS A 86 -11.53 1.84 12.69
C LYS A 86 -12.79 2.58 13.12
N LYS A 87 -13.32 3.47 12.26
CA LYS A 87 -14.57 4.20 12.48
C LYS A 87 -15.82 3.37 12.18
N GLY A 88 -15.67 2.18 11.58
CA GLY A 88 -16.77 1.33 11.13
C GLY A 88 -17.56 1.92 9.96
N LEU A 89 -16.96 2.80 9.15
CA LEU A 89 -17.61 3.39 7.98
C LEU A 89 -17.87 2.32 6.91
N VAL A 90 -16.86 1.49 6.67
CA VAL A 90 -16.88 0.35 5.74
C VAL A 90 -16.43 -0.91 6.49
N ALA A 91 -16.78 -2.09 5.98
CA ALA A 91 -16.30 -3.35 6.54
C ALA A 91 -14.97 -3.73 5.85
N PRO A 92 -14.09 -4.51 6.50
CA PRO A 92 -12.96 -5.10 5.81
C PRO A 92 -13.43 -6.15 4.79
N LEU A 93 -12.64 -6.35 3.74
CA LEU A 93 -12.88 -7.39 2.75
C LEU A 93 -11.92 -8.55 2.95
N ARG A 94 -12.37 -9.76 2.67
CA ARG A 94 -11.50 -10.94 2.63
C ARG A 94 -10.96 -11.16 1.22
N MET A 95 -9.81 -11.82 1.14
CA MET A 95 -9.32 -12.32 -0.12
C MET A 95 -10.27 -13.43 -0.63
N PRO A 96 -10.64 -13.44 -1.93
CA PRO A 96 -11.37 -14.56 -2.50
C PRO A 96 -10.61 -15.88 -2.29
N ARG A 97 -11.31 -16.95 -1.91
CA ARG A 97 -10.68 -18.26 -1.57
C ARG A 97 -9.83 -18.87 -2.68
N ASN A 98 -10.12 -18.53 -3.94
CA ASN A 98 -9.42 -19.01 -5.13
C ASN A 98 -8.65 -17.88 -5.83
N ALA A 99 -8.14 -16.91 -5.06
CA ALA A 99 -7.30 -15.85 -5.62
C ALA A 99 -6.03 -16.45 -6.24
N HIS A 100 -5.66 -15.94 -7.41
CA HIS A 100 -4.41 -16.37 -8.04
C HIS A 100 -3.22 -15.83 -7.23
N PRO A 101 -2.10 -16.57 -7.11
CA PRO A 101 -0.87 -16.11 -6.43
C PRO A 101 -0.40 -14.69 -6.78
N TRP A 102 -0.56 -14.24 -8.04
CA TRP A 102 -0.16 -12.89 -8.42
C TRP A 102 -1.00 -11.81 -7.73
N ILE A 103 -2.28 -12.09 -7.46
CA ILE A 103 -3.19 -11.18 -6.74
C ILE A 103 -2.82 -11.15 -5.26
N GLU A 104 -2.53 -12.30 -4.66
CA GLU A 104 -2.09 -12.40 -3.27
C GLU A 104 -0.78 -11.65 -3.04
N TRP A 105 0.18 -11.84 -3.96
CA TRP A 105 1.41 -11.06 -4.02
C TRP A 105 1.10 -9.57 -4.19
N PHE A 106 0.23 -9.18 -5.11
CA PHE A 106 -0.04 -7.77 -5.38
C PHE A 106 -0.69 -7.06 -4.18
N VAL A 107 -1.59 -7.73 -3.48
CA VAL A 107 -2.18 -7.23 -2.22
C VAL A 107 -1.12 -7.14 -1.10
N GLY A 108 -0.12 -8.02 -1.13
CA GLY A 108 0.98 -8.07 -0.17
C GLY A 108 0.70 -8.96 1.02
N LEU A 109 0.07 -10.11 0.78
CA LEU A 109 -0.28 -11.08 1.82
C LEU A 109 0.86 -12.02 2.22
N GLU A 110 1.79 -12.31 1.30
CA GLU A 110 2.97 -13.17 1.53
C GLU A 110 3.85 -12.57 2.63
N GLU A 111 4.09 -11.27 2.57
CA GLU A 111 5.05 -10.61 3.45
C GLU A 111 4.45 -10.23 4.81
N LEU A 112 3.13 -10.33 5.00
CA LEU A 112 2.53 -10.41 6.34
C LEU A 112 3.04 -11.64 7.10
N GLN A 113 3.31 -12.75 6.39
CA GLN A 113 3.86 -13.97 6.99
C GLN A 113 5.35 -13.78 7.36
N GLU A 114 6.12 -13.08 6.52
CA GLU A 114 7.53 -12.78 6.78
C GLU A 114 7.73 -11.74 7.89
N ALA A 115 6.88 -10.70 7.94
CA ALA A 115 6.93 -9.72 9.03
C ALA A 115 6.65 -10.39 10.39
N ARG A 116 5.75 -11.39 10.41
CA ARG A 116 5.48 -12.22 11.60
C ARG A 116 6.68 -13.06 12.01
N SER A 117 7.36 -13.72 11.07
CA SER A 117 8.53 -14.54 11.41
C SER A 117 9.64 -13.67 12.02
N LYS A 118 9.90 -12.50 11.44
CA LYS A 118 10.89 -11.57 11.98
C LYS A 118 10.48 -10.93 13.31
N GLN A 119 9.21 -10.58 13.49
CA GLN A 119 8.72 -9.98 14.73
C GLN A 119 8.70 -10.98 15.89
N ARG A 120 8.45 -12.28 15.63
CA ARG A 120 8.51 -13.33 16.64
C ARG A 120 9.94 -13.58 17.15
N TYR A 121 10.96 -13.36 16.31
CA TYR A 121 12.37 -13.54 16.65
C TYR A 121 13.05 -12.26 17.17
N SER A 122 12.63 -11.08 16.71
CA SER A 122 13.18 -9.79 17.12
C SER A 122 12.40 -9.25 18.33
N GLY A 123 12.76 -9.73 19.52
CA GLY A 123 12.26 -9.20 20.78
C GLY A 123 12.64 -7.73 20.95
N LYS A 124 11.75 -6.82 20.53
CA LYS A 124 11.68 -5.39 20.88
C LYS A 124 12.93 -4.55 20.59
N GLU A 125 13.00 -3.99 19.38
CA GLU A 125 13.51 -2.62 19.19
C GLU A 125 12.50 -1.82 18.35
N ALA A 126 12.07 -0.67 18.87
CA ALA A 126 11.18 0.23 18.16
C ALA A 126 11.97 0.91 17.03
N ALA A 127 11.91 0.33 15.83
CA ALA A 127 12.54 0.90 14.64
C ALA A 127 12.18 2.39 14.48
N SER A 128 13.17 3.21 14.11
CA SER A 128 12.98 4.65 13.95
C SER A 128 11.89 4.94 12.91
N ARG A 129 11.12 6.04 13.06
CA ARG A 129 10.07 6.42 12.09
C ARG A 129 10.59 6.47 10.65
N LYS A 130 11.86 6.88 10.46
CA LYS A 130 12.52 6.86 9.14
C LYS A 130 12.71 5.45 8.60
N GLU A 131 13.11 4.51 9.44
CA GLU A 131 13.30 3.10 9.06
C GLU A 131 11.96 2.44 8.74
N GLN A 132 10.90 2.74 9.51
CA GLN A 132 9.56 2.26 9.21
C GLN A 132 9.07 2.75 7.85
N LEU A 133 9.27 4.04 7.53
CA LEU A 133 8.96 4.58 6.21
C LEU A 133 9.79 3.92 5.11
N LEU A 134 11.10 3.78 5.32
CA LEU A 134 11.98 3.16 4.32
C LEU A 134 11.62 1.68 4.09
N GLN A 135 11.25 0.97 5.15
CA GLN A 135 10.75 -0.40 5.08
C GLN A 135 9.43 -0.46 4.35
N GLN A 136 8.49 0.44 4.61
CA GLN A 136 7.23 0.52 3.85
C GLN A 136 7.46 0.85 2.38
N PHE A 137 8.40 1.74 2.05
CA PHE A 137 8.77 2.02 0.67
C PHE A 137 9.42 0.82 -0.01
N LYS A 138 10.35 0.13 0.66
CA LYS A 138 10.93 -1.11 0.13
C LYS A 138 9.87 -2.21 -0.06
N PHE A 139 8.94 -2.30 0.87
CA PHE A 139 7.87 -3.30 0.89
C PHE A 139 6.85 -3.05 -0.23
N HIS A 140 6.40 -1.81 -0.40
CA HIS A 140 5.39 -1.46 -1.39
C HIS A 140 5.96 -1.08 -2.75
N GLY A 141 7.26 -0.78 -2.84
CA GLY A 141 7.90 -0.22 -4.03
C GLY A 141 7.68 -1.03 -5.30
N LYS A 142 7.74 -2.37 -5.23
CA LYS A 142 7.46 -3.22 -6.40
C LYS A 142 6.02 -3.08 -6.91
N ARG A 143 5.04 -3.03 -6.00
CA ARG A 143 3.60 -2.91 -6.30
C ARG A 143 3.26 -1.52 -6.82
N ILE A 144 3.82 -0.50 -6.18
CA ILE A 144 3.76 0.90 -6.64
C ILE A 144 4.36 1.00 -8.04
N GLY A 145 5.51 0.36 -8.29
CA GLY A 145 6.16 0.33 -9.60
C GLY A 145 5.25 -0.26 -10.68
N VAL A 146 4.60 -1.39 -10.40
CA VAL A 146 3.61 -1.98 -11.33
C VAL A 146 2.45 -1.03 -11.59
N MET A 147 1.90 -0.39 -10.55
CA MET A 147 0.83 0.62 -10.73
C MET A 147 1.30 1.79 -11.58
N ILE A 148 2.50 2.33 -11.32
CA ILE A 148 3.09 3.42 -12.10
C ILE A 148 3.19 3.02 -13.56
N VAL A 149 3.72 1.82 -13.86
CA VAL A 149 3.87 1.32 -15.23
C VAL A 149 2.51 1.20 -15.93
N VAL A 150 1.52 0.58 -15.28
CA VAL A 150 0.18 0.42 -15.85
C VAL A 150 -0.46 1.78 -16.11
N THR A 151 -0.47 2.68 -15.13
CA THR A 151 -1.02 4.04 -15.28
C THR A 151 -0.26 4.82 -16.34
N PHE A 152 1.07 4.70 -16.41
CA PHE A 152 1.90 5.35 -17.42
C PHE A 152 1.55 4.88 -18.83
N LEU A 153 1.46 3.57 -19.05
CA LEU A 153 1.14 3.01 -20.37
C LEU A 153 -0.25 3.36 -20.87
N VAL A 154 -1.19 3.68 -19.97
CA VAL A 154 -2.55 4.11 -20.33
C VAL A 154 -2.63 5.62 -20.52
N PHE A 155 -2.30 6.38 -19.49
CA PHE A 155 -2.58 7.82 -19.45
C PHE A 155 -1.55 8.65 -20.19
N TRP A 156 -0.26 8.28 -20.12
CA TRP A 156 0.78 9.09 -20.76
C TRP A 156 0.63 9.13 -22.30
N PRO A 157 0.54 8.00 -23.04
CA PRO A 157 0.38 8.07 -24.50
C PRO A 157 -0.95 8.69 -24.91
N LEU A 158 -2.04 8.48 -24.15
CA LEU A 158 -3.31 9.15 -24.40
C LEU A 158 -3.15 10.67 -24.34
N THR A 159 -2.48 11.17 -23.30
CA THR A 159 -2.18 12.58 -23.11
C THR A 159 -1.33 13.14 -24.25
N ILE A 160 -0.25 12.46 -24.66
CA ILE A 160 0.58 12.89 -25.79
C ILE A 160 -0.21 12.88 -27.09
N GLY A 161 -1.06 11.87 -27.31
CA GLY A 161 -1.94 11.79 -28.47
C GLY A 161 -2.90 12.98 -28.55
N VAL A 162 -3.56 13.31 -27.44
CA VAL A 162 -4.47 14.47 -27.35
C VAL A 162 -3.72 15.78 -27.59
N LEU A 163 -2.57 16.00 -26.95
CA LEU A 163 -1.76 17.21 -27.14
C LEU A 163 -1.29 17.36 -28.59
N THR A 164 -0.87 16.26 -29.22
CA THR A 164 -0.44 16.24 -30.62
C THR A 164 -1.60 16.53 -31.56
N ALA A 165 -2.79 15.99 -31.29
CA ALA A 165 -3.99 16.27 -32.07
C ALA A 165 -4.44 17.72 -31.96
N LEU A 166 -4.46 18.28 -30.74
CA LEU A 166 -4.79 19.69 -30.50
C LEU A 166 -3.82 20.63 -31.20
N ARG A 167 -2.52 20.30 -31.19
CA ARG A 167 -1.51 21.04 -31.99
C ARG A 167 -1.85 21.00 -33.48
N GLY A 168 -2.23 19.84 -34.02
CA GLY A 168 -2.64 19.69 -35.42
C GLY A 168 -3.87 20.52 -35.80
N GLN A 169 -4.70 20.89 -34.82
CA GLN A 169 -5.85 21.79 -34.99
C GLN A 169 -5.50 23.28 -34.79
N GLY A 170 -4.23 23.62 -34.59
CA GLY A 170 -3.77 25.00 -34.41
C GLY A 170 -3.93 25.53 -32.97
N VAL A 171 -4.10 24.65 -31.98
CA VAL A 171 -4.08 25.06 -30.56
C VAL A 171 -2.63 25.27 -30.12
N GLY A 172 -2.31 26.52 -29.75
CA GLY A 172 -0.96 26.96 -29.35
C GLY A 172 -0.42 28.04 -30.30
N LYS A 173 0.50 28.89 -29.82
CA LYS A 173 1.15 29.90 -30.68
C LYS A 173 2.27 29.24 -31.50
N ASP A 174 2.29 29.55 -32.79
CA ASP A 174 3.16 28.91 -33.77
C ASP A 174 4.60 29.46 -33.68
N PHE A 175 5.48 28.82 -32.90
CA PHE A 175 6.93 29.00 -33.06
C PHE A 175 7.70 27.71 -32.69
N SER A 176 8.35 27.13 -33.72
CA SER A 176 9.24 25.97 -33.75
C SER A 176 8.63 24.59 -34.04
N GLN A 177 9.40 23.79 -34.79
CA GLN A 177 9.08 22.42 -35.21
C GLN A 177 8.96 21.42 -34.02
N LEU A 178 9.32 21.85 -32.80
CA LEU A 178 9.62 20.99 -31.65
C LEU A 178 8.53 20.88 -30.58
N GLY A 179 7.40 21.59 -30.67
CA GLY A 179 6.35 21.36 -29.65
C GLY A 179 5.16 22.31 -29.55
N GLY A 180 5.18 23.51 -30.14
CA GLY A 180 4.11 24.51 -29.98
C GLY A 180 4.05 25.13 -28.59
N ASP A 181 3.80 26.44 -28.50
CA ASP A 181 3.68 27.14 -27.22
C ASP A 181 2.24 27.10 -26.70
N PHE A 182 2.05 26.34 -25.61
CA PHE A 182 0.79 26.16 -24.89
C PHE A 182 0.64 27.10 -23.69
N ASN A 183 1.51 28.11 -23.53
CA ASN A 183 1.38 29.11 -22.47
C ASN A 183 0.27 30.14 -22.78
N VAL A 184 -0.93 29.64 -23.05
CA VAL A 184 -2.14 30.41 -23.30
C VAL A 184 -3.08 30.12 -22.15
N TRP A 185 -3.17 31.02 -21.18
CA TRP A 185 -4.12 30.87 -20.08
C TRP A 185 -5.55 30.69 -20.62
N PRO A 186 -6.35 29.73 -20.12
CA PRO A 186 -6.09 28.75 -19.05
C PRO A 186 -5.74 27.33 -19.54
N PHE A 187 -5.14 27.19 -20.72
CA PHE A 187 -4.93 25.88 -21.36
C PHE A 187 -4.12 24.90 -20.49
N PRO A 188 -2.88 25.23 -20.06
CA PRO A 188 -2.06 24.24 -19.37
C PRO A 188 -2.66 23.86 -18.01
N GLU A 189 -3.44 24.74 -17.39
CA GLU A 189 -4.11 24.49 -16.12
C GLU A 189 -5.34 23.62 -16.27
N ILE A 190 -6.18 23.90 -17.26
CA ILE A 190 -7.29 23.00 -17.60
C ILE A 190 -6.75 21.62 -17.97
N PHE A 191 -5.69 21.58 -18.79
CA PHE A 191 -5.02 20.34 -19.16
C PHE A 191 -4.58 19.55 -17.93
N LYS A 192 -3.83 20.18 -17.01
CA LYS A 192 -3.35 19.50 -15.80
C LYS A 192 -4.50 19.08 -14.89
N GLY A 193 -5.54 19.92 -14.78
CA GLY A 193 -6.73 19.61 -14.00
C GLY A 193 -7.49 18.39 -14.53
N ILE A 194 -7.75 18.33 -15.84
CA ILE A 194 -8.37 17.17 -16.49
C ILE A 194 -7.48 15.94 -16.35
N TYR A 195 -6.18 16.09 -16.53
CA TYR A 195 -5.22 14.99 -16.41
C TYR A 195 -5.22 14.40 -15.00
N GLY A 196 -5.13 15.25 -13.96
CA GLY A 196 -5.22 14.82 -12.56
C GLY A 196 -6.56 14.17 -12.23
N PHE A 197 -7.66 14.72 -12.76
CA PHE A 197 -8.99 14.13 -12.63
C PHE A 197 -9.06 12.73 -13.25
N ALA A 198 -8.50 12.55 -14.44
CA ALA A 198 -8.51 11.28 -15.15
C ALA A 198 -7.64 10.22 -14.43
N THR A 199 -6.45 10.60 -13.95
CA THR A 199 -5.57 9.66 -13.23
C THR A 199 -6.13 9.25 -11.86
N GLY A 200 -6.96 10.09 -11.24
CA GLY A 200 -7.67 9.78 -9.98
C GLY A 200 -8.64 8.59 -10.07
N ILE A 201 -8.99 8.11 -11.27
CA ILE A 201 -9.80 6.90 -11.45
C ILE A 201 -9.10 5.62 -10.94
N THR A 202 -7.79 5.70 -10.68
CA THR A 202 -6.98 4.58 -10.20
C THR A 202 -7.09 4.35 -8.69
N THR A 203 -7.46 5.39 -7.93
CA THR A 203 -7.66 5.38 -6.48
C THR A 203 -8.62 4.29 -5.96
N PRO A 204 -9.82 4.03 -6.53
CA PRO A 204 -10.69 2.96 -6.03
C PRO A 204 -10.03 1.57 -6.09
N PHE A 205 -9.11 1.34 -7.03
CA PHE A 205 -8.38 0.07 -7.10
C PHE A 205 -7.40 -0.09 -5.94
N VAL A 206 -6.66 0.98 -5.60
CA VAL A 206 -5.76 1.01 -4.44
C VAL A 206 -6.54 0.82 -3.14
N SER A 207 -7.66 1.53 -2.99
CA SER A 207 -8.53 1.42 -1.81
C SER A 207 -9.17 0.03 -1.69
N TYR A 208 -9.52 -0.61 -2.80
CA TYR A 208 -10.00 -1.99 -2.81
C TYR A 208 -8.93 -2.97 -2.30
N ILE A 209 -7.69 -2.83 -2.78
CA ILE A 209 -6.55 -3.62 -2.29
C ILE A 209 -6.30 -3.37 -0.80
N ALA A 210 -6.40 -2.12 -0.36
CA ALA A 210 -6.25 -1.77 1.05
C ALA A 210 -7.33 -2.43 1.91
N LEU A 211 -8.57 -2.50 1.45
CA LEU A 211 -9.67 -3.19 2.16
C LEU A 211 -9.38 -4.67 2.35
N ILE A 212 -8.89 -5.36 1.31
CA ILE A 212 -8.53 -6.77 1.38
C ILE A 212 -7.35 -6.98 2.34
N TYR A 213 -6.29 -6.17 2.16
CA TYR A 213 -5.10 -6.26 3.00
C TYR A 213 -5.43 -6.09 4.48
N GLN A 214 -6.26 -5.09 4.82
CA GLN A 214 -6.67 -4.84 6.19
C GLN A 214 -7.56 -5.97 6.74
N GLY A 215 -8.49 -6.50 5.93
CA GLY A 215 -9.34 -7.61 6.36
C GLY A 215 -8.55 -8.88 6.65
N GLU A 216 -7.65 -9.27 5.76
CA GLU A 216 -6.75 -10.42 5.98
C GLU A 216 -5.84 -10.21 7.20
N THR A 217 -5.34 -8.98 7.40
CA THR A 217 -4.55 -8.65 8.59
C THR A 217 -5.37 -8.85 9.86
N MET A 218 -6.63 -8.39 9.90
CA MET A 218 -7.49 -8.51 11.07
C MET A 218 -7.83 -9.96 11.42
N ILE A 219 -8.19 -10.77 10.42
CA ILE A 219 -8.53 -12.19 10.64
C ILE A 219 -7.34 -12.95 11.21
N ARG A 220 -6.15 -12.68 10.66
CA ARG A 220 -4.92 -13.31 11.13
C ARG A 220 -4.60 -12.89 12.56
N LEU A 221 -4.78 -11.62 12.93
CA LEU A 221 -4.58 -11.18 14.31
C LEU A 221 -5.55 -11.89 15.28
N GLN A 222 -6.81 -12.05 14.90
CA GLN A 222 -7.80 -12.75 15.72
C GLN A 222 -7.45 -14.24 15.92
N SER A 223 -7.00 -14.94 14.87
CA SER A 223 -6.56 -16.34 15.02
C SER A 223 -5.34 -16.49 15.93
N LEU A 224 -4.48 -15.47 16.00
CA LEU A 224 -3.30 -15.49 16.86
C LEU A 224 -3.64 -15.30 18.33
N GLU A 225 -4.57 -14.39 18.61
CA GLU A 225 -5.07 -14.17 19.97
C GLU A 225 -5.67 -15.47 20.50
N SER A 226 -6.49 -16.17 19.71
CA SER A 226 -7.04 -17.48 20.11
C SER A 226 -5.99 -18.57 20.31
N GLU A 227 -4.98 -18.69 19.43
CA GLU A 227 -3.89 -19.68 19.61
C GLU A 227 -3.10 -19.44 20.90
N SER A 228 -2.84 -18.17 21.23
CA SER A 228 -2.09 -17.81 22.44
C SER A 228 -2.86 -18.06 23.74
N GLU A 229 -4.18 -17.87 23.72
CA GLU A 229 -5.06 -18.17 24.85
C GLU A 229 -5.12 -19.68 25.11
N ASP A 230 -5.16 -20.50 24.05
CA ASP A 230 -5.16 -21.96 24.15
C ASP A 230 -3.82 -22.49 24.69
N GLU A 231 -2.67 -21.97 24.22
CA GLU A 231 -1.34 -22.32 24.74
C GLU A 231 -1.19 -21.96 26.24
N GLN A 232 -1.66 -20.78 26.64
CA GLN A 232 -1.65 -20.36 28.05
C GLN A 232 -2.57 -21.24 28.92
N SER A 233 -3.75 -21.59 28.41
CA SER A 233 -4.68 -22.48 29.11
C SER A 233 -4.10 -23.90 29.29
N SER A 234 -3.42 -24.42 28.26
CA SER A 234 -2.75 -25.73 28.28
C SER A 234 -1.57 -25.76 29.27
N SER A 235 -0.71 -24.75 29.26
CA SER A 235 0.41 -24.63 30.21
C SER A 235 -0.05 -24.45 31.66
N ALA A 236 -1.14 -23.70 31.90
CA ALA A 236 -1.76 -23.59 33.22
C ALA A 236 -2.31 -24.96 33.69
N ARG A 237 -3.01 -25.72 32.83
CA ARG A 237 -3.51 -27.07 33.16
C ARG A 237 -2.38 -28.07 33.43
N GLY A 238 -1.30 -28.03 32.65
CA GLY A 238 -0.12 -28.87 32.87
C GLY A 238 0.59 -28.60 34.20
N SER A 239 0.56 -27.35 34.69
CA SER A 239 1.15 -26.97 35.98
C SER A 239 0.33 -27.46 37.18
N TYR A 240 -1.00 -27.53 37.07
CA TYR A 240 -1.86 -28.10 38.11
C TYR A 240 -1.87 -29.64 38.13
N GLY A 241 -1.63 -30.31 37.01
CA GLY A 241 -1.54 -31.76 36.93
C GLY A 241 -0.27 -32.37 37.53
N ARG A 242 0.80 -31.58 37.68
CA ARG A 242 2.12 -32.06 38.15
C ARG A 242 2.37 -31.86 39.65
N ARG A 243 1.41 -31.34 40.42
CA ARG A 243 1.60 -31.02 41.85
C ARG A 243 1.01 -32.04 42.83
N ASN A 244 0.38 -33.11 42.33
CA ASN A 244 -0.20 -34.19 43.16
C ASN A 244 0.49 -35.55 42.99
N GLY A 245 1.66 -35.60 42.33
CA GLY A 245 2.54 -36.78 42.35
C GLY A 245 3.55 -36.63 43.48
N PHE A 246 3.10 -36.93 44.70
CA PHE A 246 3.98 -37.25 45.83
C PHE A 246 4.42 -38.71 45.60
N GLU A 247 5.52 -38.89 44.87
CA GLU A 247 6.31 -40.11 44.91
C GLU A 247 7.58 -39.72 45.66
N ASP A 248 7.52 -39.96 46.98
CA ASP A 248 8.69 -40.37 47.74
C ASP A 248 9.23 -41.62 47.04
N ASP A 249 10.43 -41.57 46.50
CA ASP A 249 11.32 -42.72 46.47
C ASP A 249 12.75 -42.18 46.47
N ASP A 250 13.39 -42.44 47.60
CA ASP A 250 14.83 -42.42 47.81
C ASP A 250 15.52 -43.22 46.70
N ASP A 251 16.66 -42.74 46.18
CA ASP A 251 17.80 -43.57 45.78
C ASP A 251 18.95 -42.65 45.33
N ASP A 252 19.75 -42.25 46.33
CA ASP A 252 21.09 -41.68 46.18
C ASP A 252 22.07 -42.79 45.76
N GLU A 253 22.19 -43.15 44.47
CA GLU A 253 23.27 -44.09 44.07
C GLU A 253 23.59 -44.12 42.56
N ASP A 254 23.95 -43.02 41.90
CA ASP A 254 24.41 -43.10 40.48
C ASP A 254 25.48 -42.08 40.03
N ASP A 255 26.04 -41.25 40.94
CA ASP A 255 27.07 -40.27 40.58
C ASP A 255 28.51 -40.85 40.49
N GLU A 256 28.72 -42.13 40.85
CA GLU A 256 30.06 -42.75 40.84
C GLU A 256 30.44 -43.40 39.49
N LEU A 257 29.47 -43.75 38.64
CA LEU A 257 29.71 -44.43 37.36
C LEU A 257 30.07 -43.48 36.20
N VAL A 258 29.62 -42.23 36.23
CA VAL A 258 29.91 -41.24 35.16
C VAL A 258 31.35 -40.72 35.22
N MET A 259 31.96 -40.67 36.41
CA MET A 259 33.36 -40.25 36.57
C MET A 259 34.37 -41.32 36.13
N GLN A 260 34.03 -42.61 36.17
CA GLN A 260 34.90 -43.68 35.67
C GLN A 260 34.95 -43.78 34.13
N ASP A 261 33.86 -43.44 33.41
CA ASP A 261 33.88 -43.45 31.93
C ASP A 261 34.70 -42.27 31.36
N LEU A 262 34.74 -41.14 32.07
CA LEU A 262 35.55 -39.97 31.68
C LEU A 262 37.06 -40.21 31.85
N GLN A 263 37.49 -40.98 32.85
CA GLN A 263 38.91 -41.32 33.02
C GLN A 263 39.42 -42.36 32.01
N ARG A 264 38.54 -43.18 31.42
CA ARG A 264 38.92 -44.18 30.39
C ARG A 264 39.14 -43.61 28.99
N ARG A 265 38.63 -42.39 28.69
CA ARG A 265 38.72 -41.78 27.36
C ARG A 265 39.93 -40.85 27.17
N VAL A 266 40.73 -40.64 28.22
CA VAL A 266 41.87 -39.70 28.23
C VAL A 266 43.23 -40.41 28.41
N ALA A 267 43.23 -41.75 28.49
CA ALA A 267 44.45 -42.57 28.51
C ALA A 267 44.69 -43.25 27.15
#